data_AF-A0A1G5V9Q0-F1
#
_entry.id   AF-A0A1G5V9Q0-F1
#
_cell.length_a   1.000
_cell.length_b   1.000
_cell.length_c   1.000
_cell.angle_alpha   90.00
_cell.angle_beta   90.00
_cell.angle_gamma   90.00
#
_symmetry.space_group_name_H-M   'P 1'
#
loop_
_entity.id
_entity.type
_entity.pdbx_description
1 polymer ?
#
loop_
_entity_poly.entity_id
_entity_poly.type
_entity_poly.pdbx_seq_one_letter_code
_entity_poly.pdbx_strand_id
1 'polypeptide(L)' 'QFVGTHRRISKRGSPILRKIGFEVMRMLKSHKEPEDNAVYNYILKKEAEGKNKKLSKIAGLNKFLRIYYVRVMEVYQ' A
#
# COMPACT_ATOMS: atom_id res chain seq x y z
N GLN A 1 7.70 -21.23 24.89
CA GLN A 1 7.94 -19.87 25.43
C GLN A 1 7.48 -18.88 24.36
N PHE A 2 6.39 -18.13 24.59
CA PHE A 2 5.94 -17.10 23.65
C PHE A 2 6.89 -15.90 23.77
N VAL A 3 7.78 -15.72 22.78
CA VAL A 3 8.67 -14.57 22.74
C VAL A 3 7.86 -13.37 22.26
N GLY A 4 7.21 -12.71 23.22
CA GLY A 4 6.64 -11.39 23.00
C GLY A 4 7.77 -10.44 22.61
N THR A 5 7.93 -10.19 21.32
CA THR A 5 8.94 -9.23 20.86
C THR A 5 8.42 -7.84 21.17
N HIS A 6 8.90 -7.22 22.25
CA HIS A 6 8.87 -5.77 22.46
C HIS A 6 9.69 -5.07 21.36
N ARG A 7 9.27 -5.22 20.09
CA ARG A 7 9.86 -4.53 18.95
C ARG A 7 9.29 -3.12 18.97
N ARG A 8 10.15 -2.14 19.27
CA ARG A 8 9.84 -0.72 19.11
C ARG A 8 9.36 -0.51 17.67
N ILE A 9 8.09 -0.18 17.49
CA ILE A 9 7.51 0.07 16.16
C ILE A 9 8.28 1.24 15.55
N SER A 10 9.13 0.94 14.57
CA SER A 10 9.87 1.97 13.86
C SER A 10 8.93 2.70 12.91
N LYS A 11 9.16 4.01 12.72
CA LYS A 11 8.43 4.82 11.74
C LYS A 11 8.55 4.27 10.30
N ARG A 12 9.55 3.43 10.03
CA ARG A 12 9.83 2.83 8.71
C ARG A 12 9.07 1.53 8.44
N GLY A 13 8.61 0.84 9.49
CA GLY A 13 7.95 -0.46 9.39
C GLY A 13 8.86 -1.60 8.90
N SER A 14 8.29 -2.80 8.75
CA SER A 14 9.03 -4.00 8.33
C SER A 14 9.54 -3.88 6.88
N PRO A 15 10.81 -4.24 6.59
CA PRO A 15 11.32 -4.28 5.22
C PRO A 15 10.59 -5.30 4.35
N ILE A 16 10.16 -6.42 4.93
CA ILE A 16 9.41 -7.48 4.23
C ILE A 16 8.06 -6.95 3.75
N LEU A 17 7.32 -6.27 4.63
CA LEU A 17 6.02 -5.67 4.27
C LEU A 17 6.17 -4.62 3.17
N ARG A 18 7.23 -3.80 3.20
CA ARG A 18 7.50 -2.83 2.12
C ARG A 18 7.82 -3.50 0.79
N LYS A 19 8.53 -4.63 0.81
CA LYS A 19 8.84 -5.41 -0.41
C LYS A 19 7.57 -6.01 -0.99
N ILE A 20 6.79 -6.73 -0.18
CA ILE A 20 5.54 -7.36 -0.60
C ILE A 20 4.56 -6.29 -1.12
N GLY A 21 4.39 -5.20 -0.38
CA GLY A 21 3.50 -4.12 -0.81
C GLY A 21 3.93 -3.47 -2.13
N PHE A 22 5.24 -3.36 -2.41
CA PHE A 22 5.71 -2.92 -3.72
C PHE A 22 5.37 -3.92 -4.83
N GLU A 23 5.55 -5.22 -4.59
CA GLU A 23 5.22 -6.28 -5.55
C GLU A 23 3.73 -6.33 -5.87
N VAL A 24 2.87 -6.20 -4.85
CA VAL A 24 1.40 -6.11 -5.03
C VAL A 24 1.02 -4.90 -5.89
N MET A 25 1.55 -3.72 -5.59
CA MET A 25 1.25 -2.50 -6.37
C MET A 25 1.83 -2.56 -7.79
N ARG A 26 2.94 -3.29 -7.99
CA ARG A 26 3.49 -3.56 -9.33
C ARG A 26 2.54 -4.46 -10.11
N MET A 27 2.08 -5.55 -9.52
CA MET A 27 1.15 -6.50 -10.13
C MET A 27 -0.16 -5.81 -10.49
N LEU A 28 -0.74 -5.02 -9.57
CA LEU A 28 -1.95 -4.21 -9.80
C LEU A 28 -1.82 -3.33 -11.05
N LYS A 29 -0.67 -2.66 -11.22
CA LYS A 29 -0.43 -1.77 -12.35
C LYS A 29 -0.14 -2.51 -13.67
N SER A 30 0.35 -3.74 -13.60
CA SER A 30 0.66 -4.55 -14.78
C SER A 30 -0.59 -5.12 -15.46
N HIS A 31 -1.73 -5.17 -14.76
CA HIS A 31 -3.00 -5.64 -15.31
C HIS A 31 -3.84 -4.49 -15.85
N LYS A 32 -4.93 -4.83 -16.54
CA LYS A 32 -5.95 -3.86 -16.98
C LYS A 32 -6.51 -3.10 -15.77
N GLU A 33 -7.03 -1.91 -16.03
CA GLU A 33 -7.63 -1.06 -15.01
C GLU A 33 -8.71 -1.86 -14.24
N PRO A 34 -8.57 -2.02 -12.91
CA PRO A 34 -9.56 -2.72 -12.10
C PRO A 34 -10.80 -1.86 -11.91
N GLU A 35 -11.97 -2.47 -11.66
CA GLU A 35 -13.20 -1.73 -11.35
C GLU A 35 -13.03 -0.80 -10.14
N ASP A 36 -12.31 -1.26 -9.10
CA ASP A 36 -11.86 -0.42 -7.98
C ASP A 36 -10.53 0.27 -8.33
N ASN A 37 -10.62 1.29 -9.17
CA ASN A 37 -9.46 2.01 -9.72
C ASN A 37 -8.88 3.08 -8.77
N ALA A 38 -9.39 3.26 -7.55
CA ALA A 38 -8.98 4.35 -6.66
C ALA A 38 -7.47 4.34 -6.35
N VAL A 39 -6.89 3.15 -6.15
CA VAL A 39 -5.44 2.99 -5.91
C VAL A 39 -4.66 3.12 -7.22
N TYR A 40 -5.17 2.54 -8.31
CA TYR A 40 -4.55 2.58 -9.64
C TYR A 40 -4.39 4.02 -10.14
N ASN A 41 -5.47 4.79 -10.10
CA ASN A 41 -5.50 6.20 -10.51
C ASN A 41 -4.60 7.06 -9.63
N TYR A 42 -4.50 6.75 -8.33
CA TYR A 42 -3.59 7.45 -7.44
C TYR A 42 -2.12 7.20 -7.80
N ILE A 43 -1.75 5.97 -8.18
CA ILE A 43 -0.39 5.65 -8.64
C ILE A 43 -0.06 6.41 -9.93
N LEU A 44 -0.98 6.43 -10.91
CA LEU A 44 -0.81 7.18 -12.15
C LEU A 44 -0.64 8.67 -11.90
N LYS A 45 -1.48 9.26 -11.04
CA LYS A 45 -1.35 10.65 -10.62
C LYS A 45 0.03 10.94 -10.02
N LYS A 46 0.55 10.06 -9.16
CA LYS A 46 1.88 10.24 -8.55
C LYS A 46 3.02 10.11 -9.55
N GLU A 47 2.87 9.28 -10.57
CA GLU A 47 3.85 9.23 -11.66
C GLU A 47 3.78 10.47 -12.55
N ALA A 48 2.58 11.00 -12.84
CA ALA A 48 2.39 12.24 -13.58
C ALA A 48 2.95 13.48 -12.84
N GLU A 49 2.92 13.49 -11.50
CA GLU A 49 3.62 14.47 -10.66
C GLU A 49 5.17 14.37 -10.72
N GLY A 50 5.72 13.44 -11.51
CA GLY A 50 7.17 13.25 -11.67
C GLY A 50 7.83 12.40 -10.58
N LYS A 51 7.05 11.75 -9.71
CA LYS A 51 7.64 10.88 -8.67
C LYS A 51 8.21 9.61 -9.28
N ASN A 52 9.33 9.15 -8.70
CA ASN A 52 9.94 7.89 -9.06
C ASN A 52 8.92 6.74 -8.93
N LYS A 53 8.86 5.86 -9.94
CA LYS A 53 7.97 4.68 -10.03
C LYS A 53 7.94 3.83 -8.75
N LYS A 54 9.04 3.77 -7.98
CA LYS A 54 9.07 3.07 -6.69
C LYS A 54 8.27 3.80 -5.62
N LEU A 55 8.46 5.11 -5.50
CA LEU A 55 7.74 5.94 -4.53
C LEU A 55 6.25 6.04 -4.88
N SER A 56 5.90 6.10 -6.17
CA SER A 56 4.50 6.10 -6.61
C SER A 56 3.76 4.82 -6.19
N LYS A 57 4.40 3.65 -6.30
CA LYS A 57 3.83 2.38 -5.83
C LYS A 57 3.69 2.34 -4.31
N ILE A 58 4.68 2.82 -3.55
CA ILE A 58 4.56 2.90 -2.07
C ILE A 58 3.44 3.88 -1.67
N ALA A 59 3.26 4.98 -2.39
CA ALA A 59 2.14 5.89 -2.17
C ALA A 59 0.78 5.22 -2.46
N GLY A 60 0.71 4.41 -3.52
CA GLY A 60 -0.45 3.55 -3.81
C GLY A 60 -0.75 2.58 -2.67
N LEU A 61 0.26 1.89 -2.15
CA LEU A 61 0.11 1.00 -0.99
C LEU A 61 -0.46 1.72 0.24
N ASN A 62 0.03 2.94 0.52
CA ASN A 62 -0.49 3.72 1.65
C ASN A 62 -1.96 4.14 1.43
N LYS A 63 -2.35 4.43 0.18
CA LYS A 63 -3.75 4.72 -0.17
C LYS A 63 -4.62 3.48 0.00
N PHE A 64 -4.14 2.32 -0.46
CA PHE A 64 -4.80 1.02 -0.27
C PHE A 64 -5.05 0.71 1.20
N LEU A 65 -4.03 0.82 2.06
CA LEU A 65 -4.16 0.54 3.49
C LEU A 65 -5.18 1.45 4.18
N ARG A 66 -5.26 2.73 3.76
CA ARG A 66 -6.28 3.65 4.28
C ARG A 66 -7.70 3.24 3.86
N ILE A 67 -7.91 2.89 2.59
CA ILE A 67 -9.21 2.41 2.10
C ILE A 67 -9.61 1.13 2.81
N TYR A 68 -8.68 0.18 2.93
CA TYR A 68 -8.89 -1.09 3.63
C TYR A 68 -9.32 -0.86 5.08
N TYR A 69 -8.62 0.01 5.81
CA TYR A 69 -8.95 0.31 7.19
C TYR A 69 -10.37 0.88 7.33
N VAL A 70 -10.76 1.84 6.49
CA VAL A 70 -12.12 2.41 6.52
C VAL A 70 -13.19 1.35 6.25
N ARG A 71 -13.02 0.55 5.18
CA ARG A 71 -13.96 -0.54 4.84
C ARG A 71 -14.11 -1.57 5.95
N VAL A 72 -13.00 -1.91 6.60
CA VAL A 72 -13.02 -2.85 7.72
C VAL A 72 -13.73 -2.25 8.93
N MET A 73 -13.46 -0.99 9.26
CA MET A 73 -14.12 -0.30 10.37
C MET A 73 -15.64 -0.17 10.15
N GLU A 74 -16.10 0.05 8.91
CA GLU A 74 -17.53 0.09 8.57
C GLU A 74 -18.26 -1.23 8.85
N VAL A 75 -17.58 -2.38 8.76
CA VAL A 75 -18.17 -3.70 9.06
C VAL A 75 -18.24 -3.99 10.56
N TYR A 76 -17.37 -3.36 11.36
CA TYR A 76 -17.33 -3.54 12.82
C TYR A 76 -18.20 -2.53 13.58
N GLN A 77 -18.82 -1.57 12.89
CA GLN A 77 -19.84 -0.67 13.44
C GLN A 77 -21.20 -1.35 13.49
#